data_AF-A0A1I2P7Z3-F1
#
_entry.id   AF-A0A1I2P7Z3-F1
#
_cell.length_a   1.000
_cell.length_b   1.000
_cell.length_c   1.000
_cell.angle_alpha   90.00
_cell.angle_beta   90.00
_cell.angle_gamma   90.00
#
_symmetry.space_group_name_H-M   'P 1'
#
loop_
_entity.id
_entity.type
_entity.pdbx_description
1 polymer ?
#
loop_
_entity_poly.entity_id
_entity_poly.type
_entity_poly.pdbx_seq_one_letter_code
_entity_poly.pdbx_strand_id
1 'polypeptide(L)'
;MNDPVVAIQIGAVSFVDEGVDATLDVLAERGGVNALFLATPTWTRGTGGRQVPGYPLPDHGVQSYDLGWRGGNYATPHPEYYGNTVLGAAGRAPEHPDLDLLATLVPRARARGMKSYAWMEESGSARELRTYPNFAKVLEVDAWSRPGLRPCFNNPDYRNWHLGFVEDYVHSYELDGLAWCSERPGPLNLLLQGPVQVGDVGCFCPHCARIGRERGIDVARAQEGYRALVEWNAKVGAGERPADGAFVTFWRILLTYPEILAWQTLWTESQRQLYRDIYGAAKAGAPEIEVGWHVYHNISFSPFYRADQNYEEMAKFSDFIKVVIYNNCAGPRFYTWVKNICAGLFADAEPEDVYPLMLKLLQLDEGAYEKLPQTGFSADYVRRETERAVRGVAGRAAIYPGIDIDIPVGQPSENLEPSTHVGKANWDTTRGDLTQCSRESVRDAVLAAFEGGAQGVVLSRKYSEMRLDNLSGAGDAVRALDA
;
A
#
# COMPACT_ATOMS: atom_id res chain seq x y z
N MET A 1 25.23 -16.56 -10.74
CA MET A 1 23.88 -16.02 -10.57
C MET A 1 24.04 -14.79 -9.70
N ASN A 2 23.39 -13.67 -10.02
CA ASN A 2 23.40 -12.51 -9.11
C ASN A 2 22.61 -12.89 -7.86
N ASP A 3 23.09 -12.46 -6.69
CA ASP A 3 22.40 -12.68 -5.41
C ASP A 3 20.98 -12.08 -5.47
N PRO A 4 19.96 -12.77 -4.90
CA PRO A 4 18.60 -12.27 -4.89
C PRO A 4 18.51 -10.93 -4.14
N VAL A 5 17.57 -10.06 -4.57
CA VAL A 5 17.34 -8.79 -3.86
C VAL A 5 16.63 -9.09 -2.54
N VAL A 6 17.21 -8.64 -1.43
CA VAL A 6 16.62 -8.68 -0.09
C VAL A 6 16.52 -7.23 0.38
N ALA A 7 15.37 -6.63 0.12
CA ALA A 7 15.12 -5.24 0.45
C ALA A 7 14.46 -5.09 1.82
N ILE A 8 14.66 -3.96 2.48
CA ILE A 8 13.90 -3.59 3.68
C ILE A 8 13.34 -2.17 3.57
N GLN A 9 12.09 -2.01 4.00
CA GLN A 9 11.48 -0.70 4.15
C GLN A 9 11.99 -0.04 5.44
N ILE A 10 12.49 1.19 5.35
CA ILE A 10 13.10 1.87 6.50
C ILE A 10 12.93 3.38 6.42
N GLY A 11 12.53 3.99 7.55
CA GLY A 11 12.36 5.44 7.69
C GLY A 11 13.58 6.10 8.33
N ALA A 12 13.63 7.43 8.25
CA ALA A 12 14.74 8.23 8.79
C ALA A 12 14.99 7.99 10.29
N VAL A 13 13.93 7.76 11.08
CA VAL A 13 14.01 7.65 12.54
C VAL A 13 14.92 6.50 13.00
N SER A 14 14.97 5.40 12.26
CA SER A 14 15.83 4.25 12.61
C SER A 14 17.31 4.62 12.61
N PHE A 15 17.73 5.43 11.63
CA PHE A 15 19.11 5.88 11.53
C PHE A 15 19.45 6.98 12.53
N VAL A 16 18.44 7.77 12.93
CA VAL A 16 18.59 8.80 13.97
C VAL A 16 18.73 8.15 15.34
N ASP A 17 17.94 7.11 15.62
CA ASP A 17 17.91 6.43 16.91
C ASP A 17 19.15 5.54 17.13
N GLU A 18 19.61 4.86 16.08
CA GLU A 18 20.61 3.78 16.21
C GLU A 18 21.96 4.13 15.57
N GLY A 19 22.02 5.20 14.77
CA GLY A 19 23.20 5.59 14.03
C GLY A 19 23.34 4.85 12.69
N VAL A 20 23.70 5.59 11.65
CA VAL A 20 23.67 5.09 10.27
C VAL A 20 24.45 3.80 10.04
N ASP A 21 25.73 3.77 10.41
CA ASP A 21 26.59 2.62 10.13
C ASP A 21 26.12 1.37 10.90
N ALA A 22 25.79 1.53 12.19
CA ALA A 22 25.30 0.44 13.01
C ALA A 22 23.99 -0.14 12.47
N THR A 23 23.05 0.71 12.05
CA THR A 23 21.81 0.23 11.40
C THR A 23 22.12 -0.55 10.14
N LEU A 24 22.94 -0.02 9.22
CA LEU A 24 23.27 -0.72 7.97
C LEU A 24 23.94 -2.07 8.23
N ASP A 25 24.85 -2.15 9.19
CA ASP A 25 25.55 -3.38 9.55
C ASP A 25 24.57 -4.41 10.13
N VAL A 26 23.67 -4.00 11.03
CA VAL A 26 22.61 -4.86 11.59
C VAL A 26 21.69 -5.41 10.49
N LEU A 27 21.28 -4.57 9.54
CA LEU A 27 20.43 -4.98 8.43
C LEU A 27 21.10 -6.05 7.55
N ALA A 28 22.39 -5.86 7.23
CA ALA A 28 23.17 -6.85 6.49
C ALA A 28 23.29 -8.17 7.26
N GLU A 29 23.78 -8.11 8.51
CA GLU A 29 24.14 -9.29 9.30
C GLU A 29 22.92 -10.12 9.72
N ARG A 30 21.86 -9.43 10.19
CA ARG A 30 20.66 -10.08 10.71
C ARG A 30 19.70 -10.47 9.59
N GLY A 31 19.37 -9.52 8.72
CA GLY A 31 18.32 -9.69 7.72
C GLY A 31 18.83 -10.21 6.37
N GLY A 32 20.14 -10.27 6.14
CA GLY A 32 20.69 -10.52 4.80
C GLY A 32 20.35 -9.40 3.82
N VAL A 33 20.07 -8.19 4.33
CA VAL A 33 19.57 -7.08 3.51
C VAL A 33 20.69 -6.57 2.59
N ASN A 34 20.39 -6.47 1.31
CA ASN A 34 21.26 -5.88 0.28
C ASN A 34 20.59 -4.74 -0.50
N ALA A 35 19.39 -4.31 -0.11
CA ALA A 35 18.70 -3.17 -0.70
C ALA A 35 17.89 -2.39 0.34
N LEU A 36 17.91 -1.06 0.26
CA LEU A 36 17.19 -0.17 1.16
C LEU A 36 16.03 0.51 0.42
N PHE A 37 14.83 0.41 0.97
CA PHE A 37 13.65 1.15 0.52
C PHE A 37 13.44 2.31 1.50
N LEU A 38 14.08 3.44 1.19
CA LEU A 38 14.20 4.61 2.06
C LEU A 38 12.93 5.47 1.99
N ALA A 39 12.16 5.53 3.07
CA ALA A 39 10.87 6.22 3.07
C ALA A 39 11.01 7.74 2.91
N THR A 40 10.81 8.24 1.69
CA THR A 40 10.80 9.68 1.37
C THR A 40 10.13 9.96 0.00
N PRO A 41 9.22 10.94 -0.11
CA PRO A 41 8.53 11.56 1.00
C PRO A 41 7.52 10.58 1.63
N THR A 42 7.13 10.83 2.88
CA THR A 42 6.04 10.10 3.54
C THR A 42 5.34 10.98 4.58
N TRP A 43 4.00 10.93 4.62
CA TRP A 43 3.16 11.52 5.67
C TRP A 43 2.41 10.44 6.47
N THR A 44 2.85 9.19 6.37
CA THR A 44 2.26 8.07 7.07
C THR A 44 3.26 7.50 8.07
N ARG A 45 2.87 7.49 9.35
CA ARG A 45 3.72 6.92 10.41
C ARG A 45 4.12 5.49 10.07
N GLY A 46 3.23 4.73 9.44
CA GLY A 46 3.44 3.35 9.01
C GLY A 46 4.66 3.09 8.12
N THR A 47 5.26 4.13 7.54
CA THR A 47 6.50 4.04 6.74
C THR A 47 7.63 4.88 7.32
N GLY A 48 7.36 6.06 7.90
CA GLY A 48 8.41 7.00 8.32
C GLY A 48 8.70 7.14 9.83
N GLY A 49 7.73 6.86 10.71
CA GLY A 49 7.88 7.10 12.16
C GLY A 49 8.38 5.88 12.95
N ARG A 50 8.28 5.93 14.28
CA ARG A 50 8.51 4.78 15.18
C ARG A 50 7.28 3.85 15.20
N GLN A 51 7.30 2.84 16.07
CA GLN A 51 6.18 1.93 16.29
C GLN A 51 4.85 2.70 16.48
N VAL A 52 3.78 2.15 15.93
CA VAL A 52 2.43 2.71 16.10
C VAL A 52 2.07 2.69 17.60
N PRO A 53 1.63 3.81 18.18
CA PRO A 53 1.31 3.89 19.60
C PRO A 53 0.26 2.87 20.04
N GLY A 54 0.48 2.27 21.21
CA GLY A 54 -0.38 1.24 21.77
C GLY A 54 -0.08 -0.18 21.28
N TYR A 55 0.94 -0.36 20.46
CA TYR A 55 1.51 -1.67 20.12
C TYR A 55 2.87 -1.88 20.79
N PRO A 56 3.28 -3.13 21.07
CA PRO A 56 4.58 -3.40 21.68
C PRO A 56 5.75 -2.77 20.90
N LEU A 57 6.62 -2.07 21.63
CA LEU A 57 7.86 -1.53 21.08
C LEU A 57 8.81 -2.66 20.65
N PRO A 58 9.62 -2.46 19.59
CA PRO A 58 10.68 -3.39 19.21
C PRO A 58 11.80 -3.42 20.25
N ASP A 59 12.71 -4.39 20.15
CA ASP A 59 13.83 -4.61 21.07
C ASP A 59 15.08 -3.75 20.74
N HIS A 60 14.93 -2.76 19.86
CA HIS A 60 15.98 -1.83 19.44
C HIS A 60 15.42 -0.43 19.18
N GLY A 61 16.29 0.52 18.83
CA GLY A 61 15.93 1.94 18.69
C GLY A 61 15.54 2.59 20.01
N VAL A 62 15.08 3.84 19.95
CA VAL A 62 14.62 4.54 21.16
C VAL A 62 13.31 3.91 21.66
N GLN A 63 13.30 3.53 22.94
CA GLN A 63 12.19 2.84 23.60
C GLN A 63 11.05 3.81 24.00
N SER A 64 10.52 4.55 23.02
CA SER A 64 9.37 5.44 23.18
C SER A 64 8.61 5.64 21.87
N TYR A 65 7.34 6.05 21.98
CA TYR A 65 6.55 6.47 20.81
C TYR A 65 6.90 7.90 20.39
N ASP A 66 6.86 8.17 19.09
CA ASP A 66 6.95 9.49 18.49
C ASP A 66 5.58 10.16 18.36
N LEU A 67 4.94 10.43 19.49
CA LEU A 67 3.64 11.10 19.52
C LEU A 67 3.68 12.43 18.79
N GLY A 68 2.65 12.71 17.98
CA GLY A 68 2.59 13.91 17.15
C GLY A 68 3.50 13.91 15.92
N TRP A 69 4.09 12.76 15.55
CA TRP A 69 4.77 12.59 14.26
C TRP A 69 3.89 13.05 13.09
N ARG A 70 4.48 13.80 12.14
CA ARG A 70 3.78 14.42 11.00
C ARG A 70 4.28 13.92 9.64
N GLY A 71 5.58 13.72 9.50
CA GLY A 71 6.19 13.36 8.21
C GLY A 71 6.35 14.54 7.24
N GLY A 72 6.83 14.22 6.04
CA GLY A 72 7.19 15.16 4.98
C GLY A 72 8.22 14.56 4.02
N ASN A 73 9.02 15.42 3.39
CA ASN A 73 10.16 15.00 2.60
C ASN A 73 11.41 14.89 3.48
N TYR A 74 12.00 13.70 3.58
CA TYR A 74 13.25 13.45 4.31
C TYR A 74 14.51 13.62 3.44
N ALA A 75 14.35 13.89 2.14
CA ALA A 75 15.39 14.35 1.22
C ALA A 75 15.34 15.88 1.08
N THR A 76 16.37 16.51 0.51
CA THR A 76 16.39 17.97 0.28
C THR A 76 15.59 18.29 -0.98
N PRO A 77 14.45 19.01 -0.88
CA PRO A 77 13.69 19.39 -2.06
C PRO A 77 14.43 20.47 -2.86
N HIS A 78 14.52 20.30 -4.17
CA HIS A 78 15.08 21.29 -5.09
C HIS A 78 13.92 22.02 -5.82
N PRO A 79 13.59 23.29 -5.46
CA PRO A 79 12.36 23.96 -5.89
C PRO A 79 12.14 24.05 -7.41
N GLU A 80 13.20 24.02 -8.21
CA GLU A 80 13.17 24.06 -9.67
C GLU A 80 12.33 22.94 -10.30
N TYR A 81 12.25 21.76 -9.68
CA TYR A 81 11.47 20.62 -10.19
C TYR A 81 9.97 20.70 -9.88
N TYR A 82 9.54 21.67 -9.07
CA TYR A 82 8.15 21.78 -8.60
C TYR A 82 7.40 22.99 -9.17
N GLY A 83 7.93 23.61 -10.23
CA GLY A 83 7.33 24.80 -10.85
C GLY A 83 5.99 24.55 -11.55
N ASN A 84 5.69 23.31 -11.91
CA ASN A 84 4.50 22.92 -12.69
C ASN A 84 3.30 22.46 -11.83
N THR A 85 3.29 22.78 -10.54
CA THR A 85 2.20 22.43 -9.63
C THR A 85 1.90 23.56 -8.64
N VAL A 86 0.61 23.80 -8.36
CA VAL A 86 0.20 24.73 -7.29
C VAL A 86 0.60 24.27 -5.88
N LEU A 87 1.04 23.02 -5.72
CA LEU A 87 1.48 22.47 -4.44
C LEU A 87 2.91 22.89 -4.07
N GLY A 88 3.71 23.33 -5.05
CA GLY A 88 5.12 23.67 -4.86
C GLY A 88 5.97 22.50 -4.36
N ALA A 89 7.20 22.81 -3.94
CA ALA A 89 8.11 21.80 -3.37
C ALA A 89 7.54 21.22 -2.08
N ALA A 90 7.64 19.89 -1.91
CA ALA A 90 7.25 19.28 -0.65
C ALA A 90 8.08 19.86 0.51
N GLY A 91 7.40 20.20 1.60
CA GLY A 91 8.08 20.65 2.82
C GLY A 91 8.99 19.56 3.39
N ARG A 92 10.13 19.98 3.94
CA ARG A 92 11.01 19.13 4.75
C ARG A 92 10.22 18.50 5.91
N ALA A 93 10.48 17.23 6.18
CA ALA A 93 9.92 16.56 7.33
C ALA A 93 10.39 17.26 8.62
N PRO A 94 9.46 17.62 9.53
CA PRO A 94 9.78 18.45 10.68
C PRO A 94 10.47 17.71 11.82
N GLU A 95 10.46 16.38 11.82
CA GLU A 95 11.09 15.57 12.87
C GLU A 95 12.62 15.68 12.81
N HIS A 96 13.19 15.74 11.60
CA HIS A 96 14.63 15.73 11.35
C HIS A 96 14.99 16.76 10.25
N PRO A 97 14.81 18.07 10.50
CA PRO A 97 14.90 19.10 9.46
C PRO A 97 16.29 19.19 8.82
N ASP A 98 17.34 18.84 9.56
CA ASP A 98 18.74 18.92 9.11
C ASP A 98 19.23 17.64 8.42
N LEU A 99 18.48 16.54 8.47
CA LEU A 99 18.88 15.26 7.88
C LEU A 99 18.41 15.15 6.44
N ASP A 100 19.32 15.17 5.47
CA ASP A 100 19.03 14.67 4.12
C ASP A 100 19.28 13.15 4.10
N LEU A 101 18.19 12.40 4.16
CA LEU A 101 18.19 10.95 4.23
C LEU A 101 18.91 10.32 3.04
N LEU A 102 18.61 10.78 1.82
CA LEU A 102 19.18 10.20 0.60
C LEU A 102 20.66 10.57 0.47
N ALA A 103 21.03 11.84 0.66
CA ALA A 103 22.43 12.26 0.61
C ALA A 103 23.31 11.54 1.65
N THR A 104 22.75 11.27 2.82
CA THR A 104 23.48 10.60 3.91
C THR A 104 23.64 9.11 3.67
N LEU A 105 22.57 8.43 3.22
CA LEU A 105 22.54 6.97 3.20
C LEU A 105 23.04 6.35 1.91
N VAL A 106 22.71 6.92 0.75
CA VAL A 106 23.07 6.36 -0.56
C VAL A 106 24.57 6.03 -0.67
N PRO A 107 25.52 6.94 -0.38
CA PRO A 107 26.94 6.61 -0.47
C PRO A 107 27.40 5.55 0.55
N ARG A 108 26.80 5.52 1.74
CA ARG A 108 27.17 4.58 2.82
C ARG A 108 26.61 3.17 2.59
N ALA A 109 25.43 3.09 2.00
CA ALA A 109 24.82 1.85 1.52
C ALA A 109 25.66 1.27 0.36
N ARG A 110 26.02 2.11 -0.63
CA ARG A 110 26.89 1.71 -1.74
C ARG A 110 28.24 1.17 -1.30
N ALA A 111 28.87 1.80 -0.30
CA ALA A 111 30.15 1.32 0.27
C ALA A 111 30.06 -0.10 0.85
N ARG A 112 28.85 -0.58 1.16
CA ARG A 112 28.54 -1.94 1.65
C ARG A 112 27.96 -2.84 0.56
N GLY A 113 27.93 -2.39 -0.70
CA GLY A 113 27.31 -3.13 -1.81
C GLY A 113 25.78 -3.17 -1.76
N MET A 114 25.14 -2.30 -0.96
CA MET A 114 23.69 -2.23 -0.87
C MET A 114 23.10 -1.26 -1.90
N LYS A 115 22.01 -1.68 -2.54
CA LYS A 115 21.20 -0.81 -3.40
C LYS A 115 20.35 0.16 -2.58
N SER A 116 20.02 1.33 -3.13
CA SER A 116 19.17 2.34 -2.49
C SER A 116 18.01 2.77 -3.39
N TYR A 117 16.79 2.61 -2.89
CA TYR A 117 15.56 3.00 -3.55
C TYR A 117 14.86 4.11 -2.77
N ALA A 118 14.36 5.14 -3.48
CA ALA A 118 13.42 6.07 -2.87
C ALA A 118 12.05 5.39 -2.75
N TRP A 119 11.61 5.12 -1.52
CA TRP A 119 10.30 4.58 -1.21
C TRP A 119 9.31 5.73 -0.97
N MET A 120 8.53 6.05 -2.00
CA MET A 120 7.60 7.16 -2.02
C MET A 120 6.19 6.66 -1.73
N GLU A 121 5.58 7.16 -0.66
CA GLU A 121 4.19 6.84 -0.34
C GLU A 121 3.25 7.97 -0.75
N GLU A 122 2.22 7.64 -1.52
CA GLU A 122 1.16 8.55 -1.97
C GLU A 122 0.54 9.35 -0.82
N SER A 123 0.44 8.73 0.36
CA SER A 123 -0.05 9.31 1.61
C SER A 123 -1.38 10.06 1.45
N GLY A 124 -2.22 9.71 0.47
CA GLY A 124 -3.38 10.50 0.06
C GLY A 124 -4.49 10.56 1.10
N SER A 125 -4.43 9.69 2.10
CA SER A 125 -5.28 9.71 3.28
C SER A 125 -4.58 10.26 4.54
N ALA A 126 -3.39 10.83 4.44
CA ALA A 126 -2.72 11.44 5.58
C ALA A 126 -3.46 12.72 5.99
N ARG A 127 -3.68 12.89 7.30
CA ARG A 127 -4.36 14.05 7.86
C ARG A 127 -3.55 15.33 7.64
N GLU A 128 -2.23 15.22 7.65
CA GLU A 128 -1.25 16.31 7.54
C GLU A 128 -1.34 17.00 6.17
N LEU A 129 -1.65 16.24 5.11
CA LEU A 129 -1.84 16.79 3.77
C LEU A 129 -3.07 17.70 3.67
N ARG A 130 -4.07 17.58 4.56
CA ARG A 130 -5.27 18.42 4.52
C ARG A 130 -4.98 19.90 4.77
N THR A 131 -3.93 20.19 5.53
CA THR A 131 -3.48 21.55 5.82
C THR A 131 -2.29 21.97 4.95
N TYR A 132 -1.84 21.11 4.05
CA TYR A 132 -0.77 21.43 3.12
C TYR A 132 -1.22 22.54 2.16
N PRO A 133 -0.37 23.55 1.86
CA PRO A 133 -0.74 24.67 0.99
C PRO A 133 -1.34 24.21 -0.34
N ASN A 134 -2.50 24.77 -0.70
CA ASN A 134 -3.23 24.47 -1.94
C ASN A 134 -3.73 23.01 -2.10
N PHE A 135 -3.55 22.13 -1.12
CA PHE A 135 -3.94 20.71 -1.27
C PHE A 135 -5.43 20.51 -1.52
N ALA A 136 -6.27 21.39 -0.97
CA ALA A 136 -7.71 21.40 -1.25
C ALA A 136 -8.07 21.53 -2.74
N LYS A 137 -7.18 22.07 -3.58
CA LYS A 137 -7.37 22.23 -5.03
C LYS A 137 -7.19 20.95 -5.82
N VAL A 138 -6.54 19.95 -5.23
CA VAL A 138 -6.23 18.68 -5.90
C VAL A 138 -7.08 17.50 -5.44
N LEU A 139 -8.03 17.76 -4.52
CA LEU A 139 -8.90 16.73 -3.98
C LEU A 139 -9.80 16.12 -5.06
N GLU A 140 -10.10 14.84 -4.87
CA GLU A 140 -11.22 14.18 -5.51
C GLU A 140 -12.53 14.92 -5.20
N VAL A 141 -13.55 14.62 -6.00
CA VAL A 141 -14.90 15.17 -5.84
C VAL A 141 -15.86 14.00 -5.77
N ASP A 142 -16.81 14.02 -4.84
CA ASP A 142 -17.79 12.94 -4.68
C ASP A 142 -18.92 13.00 -5.72
N ALA A 143 -19.81 12.01 -5.69
CA ALA A 143 -20.94 11.93 -6.62
C ALA A 143 -21.95 13.09 -6.49
N TRP A 144 -21.88 13.91 -5.43
CA TRP A 144 -22.68 15.13 -5.22
C TRP A 144 -21.92 16.42 -5.51
N SER A 145 -20.75 16.30 -6.15
CA SER A 145 -19.90 17.44 -6.50
C SER A 145 -19.30 18.16 -5.28
N ARG A 146 -19.15 17.47 -4.15
CA ARG A 146 -18.50 17.99 -2.94
C ARG A 146 -17.02 17.57 -2.92
N PRO A 147 -16.11 18.38 -2.36
CA PRO A 147 -14.73 17.97 -2.16
C PRO A 147 -14.64 16.68 -1.31
N GLY A 148 -13.88 15.72 -1.80
CA GLY A 148 -13.58 14.46 -1.13
C GLY A 148 -12.41 14.60 -0.14
N LEU A 149 -11.89 13.46 0.31
CA LEU A 149 -10.84 13.42 1.34
C LEU A 149 -9.44 13.10 0.82
N ARG A 150 -9.33 12.68 -0.45
CA ARG A 150 -8.10 12.17 -1.07
C ARG A 150 -7.80 12.92 -2.35
N PRO A 151 -6.54 12.98 -2.82
CA PRO A 151 -6.19 13.66 -4.06
C PRO A 151 -6.62 12.86 -5.31
N CYS A 152 -6.80 13.56 -6.43
CA CYS A 152 -7.22 12.97 -7.69
C CYS A 152 -6.02 12.67 -8.62
N PHE A 153 -5.88 11.43 -9.07
CA PHE A 153 -4.84 11.02 -10.03
C PHE A 153 -4.91 11.70 -11.40
N ASN A 154 -6.03 12.32 -11.76
CA ASN A 154 -6.20 13.05 -13.02
C ASN A 154 -6.06 14.56 -12.88
N ASN A 155 -5.87 15.07 -11.66
CA ASN A 155 -5.59 16.49 -11.48
C ASN A 155 -4.13 16.75 -11.91
N PRO A 156 -3.88 17.67 -12.87
CA PRO A 156 -2.55 17.92 -13.39
C PRO A 156 -1.57 18.41 -12.32
N ASP A 157 -2.01 19.25 -11.37
CA ASP A 157 -1.15 19.73 -10.29
C ASP A 157 -0.71 18.59 -9.37
N TYR A 158 -1.59 17.62 -9.11
CA TYR A 158 -1.25 16.46 -8.29
C TYR A 158 -0.27 15.52 -9.01
N ARG A 159 -0.50 15.26 -10.29
CA ARG A 159 0.41 14.46 -11.13
C ARG A 159 1.78 15.12 -11.19
N ASN A 160 1.83 16.41 -11.49
CA ASN A 160 3.08 17.17 -11.60
C ASN A 160 3.82 17.27 -10.27
N TRP A 161 3.13 17.20 -9.13
CA TRP A 161 3.79 17.14 -7.82
C TRP A 161 4.56 15.82 -7.63
N HIS A 162 3.97 14.69 -8.02
CA HIS A 162 4.67 13.41 -8.01
C HIS A 162 5.78 13.34 -9.04
N LEU A 163 5.58 13.89 -10.24
CA LEU A 163 6.64 14.00 -11.24
C LEU A 163 7.80 14.89 -10.77
N GLY A 164 7.50 15.95 -10.02
CA GLY A 164 8.52 16.77 -9.36
C GLY A 164 9.39 15.96 -8.40
N PHE A 165 8.82 15.03 -7.61
CA PHE A 165 9.63 14.12 -6.78
C PHE A 165 10.54 13.23 -7.62
N VAL A 166 10.02 12.70 -8.73
CA VAL A 166 10.77 11.82 -9.63
C VAL A 166 11.94 12.57 -10.25
N GLU A 167 11.70 13.73 -10.86
CA GLU A 167 12.73 14.55 -11.49
C GLU A 167 13.78 14.98 -10.46
N ASP A 168 13.35 15.48 -9.30
CA ASP A 168 14.24 15.89 -8.20
C ASP A 168 15.14 14.73 -7.77
N TYR A 169 14.56 13.58 -7.46
CA TYR A 169 15.33 12.47 -6.94
C TYR A 169 16.27 11.85 -7.95
N VAL A 170 15.83 11.70 -9.20
CA VAL A 170 16.64 11.13 -10.29
C VAL A 170 17.82 12.02 -10.64
N HIS A 171 17.68 13.35 -10.55
CA HIS A 171 18.75 14.28 -10.91
C HIS A 171 19.66 14.66 -9.74
N SER A 172 19.18 14.54 -8.50
CA SER A 172 19.91 15.00 -7.31
C SER A 172 20.63 13.88 -6.56
N TYR A 173 20.25 12.61 -6.77
CA TYR A 173 20.80 11.46 -6.05
C TYR A 173 21.14 10.30 -6.97
N GLU A 174 22.22 9.58 -6.65
CA GLU A 174 22.61 8.36 -7.36
C GLU A 174 21.83 7.14 -6.83
N LEU A 175 20.51 7.11 -7.06
CA LEU A 175 19.63 6.01 -6.63
C LEU A 175 19.70 4.81 -7.59
N ASP A 176 19.53 3.61 -7.06
CA ASP A 176 19.35 2.38 -7.86
C ASP A 176 17.91 2.23 -8.35
N GLY A 177 16.95 2.81 -7.62
CA GLY A 177 15.56 2.76 -8.04
C GLY A 177 14.57 3.67 -7.32
N LEU A 178 13.35 3.64 -7.82
CA LEU A 178 12.18 4.31 -7.29
C LEU A 178 11.09 3.26 -7.02
N ALA A 179 10.48 3.34 -5.85
CA ALA A 179 9.40 2.45 -5.45
C ALA A 179 8.21 3.29 -4.98
N TRP A 180 7.08 3.21 -5.69
CA TRP A 180 5.92 4.05 -5.39
C TRP A 180 4.78 3.24 -4.77
N CYS A 181 4.15 3.80 -3.74
CA CYS A 181 3.13 3.15 -2.94
C CYS A 181 1.80 3.90 -2.93
N SER A 182 0.72 3.24 -3.35
CA SER A 182 -0.65 3.68 -3.06
C SER A 182 -1.55 2.52 -2.70
N GLU A 183 -2.15 2.60 -1.51
CA GLU A 183 -3.08 1.61 -0.98
C GLU A 183 -4.54 2.07 -1.12
N ARG A 184 -4.91 2.53 -2.32
CA ARG A 184 -6.27 3.03 -2.59
C ARG A 184 -7.05 2.08 -3.50
N PRO A 185 -8.16 1.48 -3.04
CA PRO A 185 -9.12 0.85 -3.93
C PRO A 185 -10.05 1.91 -4.55
N GLY A 186 -10.57 1.62 -5.74
CA GLY A 186 -11.53 2.51 -6.40
C GLY A 186 -12.90 2.56 -5.72
N PRO A 187 -13.75 3.53 -6.10
CA PRO A 187 -14.98 3.83 -5.38
C PRO A 187 -15.98 2.67 -5.37
N LEU A 188 -16.03 1.82 -6.39
CA LEU A 188 -16.89 0.64 -6.38
C LEU A 188 -16.39 -0.39 -5.36
N ASN A 189 -15.09 -0.70 -5.34
CA ASN A 189 -14.51 -1.66 -4.40
C ASN A 189 -14.75 -1.27 -2.94
N LEU A 190 -14.75 0.03 -2.63
CA LEU A 190 -15.11 0.52 -1.31
C LEU A 190 -16.56 0.17 -0.99
N LEU A 191 -17.50 0.49 -1.89
CA LEU A 191 -18.93 0.32 -1.70
C LEU A 191 -19.40 -1.14 -1.60
N LEU A 192 -18.58 -2.12 -1.98
CA LEU A 192 -18.90 -3.54 -1.76
C LEU A 192 -18.88 -3.94 -0.28
N GLN A 193 -18.17 -3.19 0.56
CA GLN A 193 -18.09 -3.38 2.01
C GLN A 193 -18.97 -2.35 2.73
N GLY A 194 -19.47 -2.64 3.94
CA GLY A 194 -20.39 -1.75 4.64
C GLY A 194 -19.98 -1.36 6.07
N PRO A 195 -20.34 -0.16 6.57
CA PRO A 195 -20.74 1.05 5.84
C PRO A 195 -19.55 1.95 5.47
N VAL A 196 -19.63 2.61 4.31
CA VAL A 196 -18.62 3.54 3.78
C VAL A 196 -19.02 4.99 4.01
N GLN A 197 -18.04 5.87 4.24
CA GLN A 197 -18.28 7.31 4.31
C GLN A 197 -18.42 7.90 2.90
N VAL A 198 -19.43 8.74 2.68
CA VAL A 198 -19.69 9.31 1.34
C VAL A 198 -18.48 10.05 0.77
N GLY A 199 -17.72 10.76 1.61
CA GLY A 199 -16.52 11.48 1.20
C GLY A 199 -15.34 10.61 0.73
N ASP A 200 -15.40 9.29 0.97
CA ASP A 200 -14.44 8.31 0.42
C ASP A 200 -14.81 7.85 -1.00
N VAL A 201 -16.03 8.13 -1.46
CA VAL A 201 -16.54 7.73 -2.78
C VAL A 201 -16.36 8.91 -3.75
N GLY A 202 -15.14 9.04 -4.26
CA GLY A 202 -14.68 10.22 -4.99
C GLY A 202 -14.39 10.02 -6.49
N CYS A 203 -13.75 11.07 -7.02
CA CYS A 203 -13.18 11.32 -8.35
C CYS A 203 -14.08 11.93 -9.45
N PHE A 204 -15.30 12.37 -9.17
CA PHE A 204 -16.17 13.07 -10.14
C PHE A 204 -15.75 14.52 -10.44
N CYS A 205 -14.45 14.82 -10.33
CA CYS A 205 -13.92 16.14 -10.61
C CYS A 205 -13.99 16.44 -12.12
N PRO A 206 -13.84 17.72 -12.53
CA PRO A 206 -13.88 18.09 -13.94
C PRO A 206 -12.90 17.32 -14.84
N HIS A 207 -11.73 16.94 -14.31
CA HIS A 207 -10.72 16.17 -15.05
C HIS A 207 -11.19 14.75 -15.37
N CYS A 208 -11.67 14.00 -14.36
CA CYS A 208 -12.20 12.66 -14.57
C CYS A 208 -13.49 12.68 -15.40
N ALA A 209 -14.35 13.68 -15.20
CA ALA A 209 -15.56 13.85 -16.01
C ALA A 209 -15.22 14.08 -17.49
N ARG A 210 -14.16 14.84 -17.79
CA ARG A 210 -13.65 15.00 -19.16
C ARG A 210 -13.18 13.66 -19.74
N ILE A 211 -12.34 12.93 -19.02
CA ILE A 211 -11.84 11.60 -19.46
C ILE A 211 -13.00 10.62 -19.65
N GLY A 212 -14.00 10.66 -18.77
CA GLY A 212 -15.21 9.84 -18.88
C GLY A 212 -15.94 10.09 -20.19
N ARG A 213 -16.19 11.37 -20.53
CA ARG A 213 -16.81 11.73 -21.81
C ARG A 213 -15.98 11.30 -23.02
N GLU A 214 -14.66 11.46 -22.96
CA GLU A 214 -13.75 11.02 -24.02
C GLU A 214 -13.78 9.49 -24.24
N ARG A 215 -14.03 8.73 -23.17
CA ARG A 215 -14.22 7.26 -23.23
C ARG A 215 -15.66 6.83 -23.55
N GLY A 216 -16.56 7.78 -23.84
CA GLY A 216 -17.97 7.49 -24.13
C GLY A 216 -18.79 7.08 -22.90
N ILE A 217 -18.34 7.39 -21.68
CA ILE A 217 -19.08 7.13 -20.44
C ILE A 217 -20.04 8.29 -20.18
N ASP A 218 -21.32 7.98 -19.95
CA ASP A 218 -22.29 8.97 -19.48
C ASP A 218 -21.98 9.31 -18.01
N VAL A 219 -21.34 10.47 -17.81
CA VAL A 219 -20.91 10.94 -16.48
C VAL A 219 -22.10 11.18 -15.55
N ALA A 220 -23.22 11.68 -16.06
CA ALA A 220 -24.39 11.97 -15.24
C ALA A 220 -24.99 10.67 -14.71
N ARG A 221 -25.12 9.67 -15.59
CA ARG A 221 -25.58 8.32 -15.19
C ARG A 221 -24.60 7.63 -14.25
N ALA A 222 -23.29 7.79 -14.44
CA ALA A 222 -22.30 7.30 -13.49
C ALA A 222 -22.52 7.92 -12.10
N GLN A 223 -22.69 9.24 -12.00
CA GLN A 223 -22.98 9.91 -10.74
C GLN A 223 -24.27 9.40 -10.10
N GLU A 224 -25.36 9.29 -10.85
CA GLU A 224 -26.63 8.73 -10.37
C GLU A 224 -26.46 7.31 -9.83
N GLY A 225 -25.76 6.44 -10.56
CA GLY A 225 -25.47 5.08 -10.15
C GLY A 225 -24.67 5.00 -8.84
N TYR A 226 -23.63 5.83 -8.69
CA TYR A 226 -22.86 5.86 -7.44
C TYR A 226 -23.65 6.45 -6.27
N ARG A 227 -24.55 7.41 -6.49
CA ARG A 227 -25.48 7.89 -5.44
C ARG A 227 -26.41 6.75 -4.99
N ALA A 228 -26.95 5.99 -5.94
CA ALA A 228 -27.78 4.82 -5.63
C ALA A 228 -27.00 3.75 -4.85
N LEU A 229 -25.75 3.48 -5.22
CA LEU A 229 -24.89 2.56 -4.47
C LEU A 229 -24.56 3.07 -3.06
N VAL A 230 -24.29 4.36 -2.89
CA VAL A 230 -24.03 4.94 -1.56
C VAL A 230 -25.27 4.82 -0.67
N GLU A 231 -26.46 5.11 -1.20
CA GLU A 231 -27.71 4.95 -0.45
C GLU A 231 -27.97 3.48 -0.09
N TRP A 232 -27.78 2.56 -1.04
CA TRP A 232 -27.89 1.12 -0.82
C TRP A 232 -26.89 0.65 0.26
N ASN A 233 -25.62 1.05 0.17
CA ASN A 233 -24.58 0.69 1.13
C ASN A 233 -24.93 1.17 2.55
N ALA A 234 -25.42 2.41 2.68
CA ALA A 234 -25.82 2.98 3.95
C ALA A 234 -27.00 2.22 4.58
N LYS A 235 -28.04 1.92 3.79
CA LYS A 235 -29.22 1.15 4.24
C LYS A 235 -28.85 -0.27 4.66
N VAL A 236 -28.12 -0.99 3.81
CA VAL A 236 -27.70 -2.37 4.10
C VAL A 236 -26.79 -2.43 5.33
N GLY A 237 -25.83 -1.50 5.43
CA GLY A 237 -24.94 -1.38 6.58
C GLY A 237 -25.65 -0.97 7.88
N ALA A 238 -26.82 -0.33 7.80
CA ALA A 238 -27.70 -0.04 8.93
C ALA A 238 -28.60 -1.23 9.34
N GLY A 239 -28.48 -2.37 8.65
CA GLY A 239 -29.30 -3.56 8.89
C GLY A 239 -30.61 -3.59 8.10
N GLU A 240 -30.90 -2.58 7.29
CA GLU A 240 -32.10 -2.58 6.43
C GLU A 240 -31.89 -3.54 5.26
N ARG A 241 -32.71 -4.59 5.19
CA ARG A 241 -32.66 -5.59 4.12
C ARG A 241 -33.70 -5.27 3.04
N PRO A 242 -33.29 -5.05 1.77
CA PRO A 242 -34.23 -4.96 0.66
C PRO A 242 -35.06 -6.25 0.53
N ALA A 243 -36.28 -6.16 0.01
CA ALA A 243 -37.18 -7.31 -0.11
C ALA A 243 -36.61 -8.48 -0.93
N ASP A 244 -35.82 -8.18 -1.97
CA ASP A 244 -35.16 -9.19 -2.81
C ASP A 244 -33.73 -9.53 -2.34
N GLY A 245 -33.28 -8.98 -1.21
CA GLY A 245 -31.91 -9.11 -0.71
C GLY A 245 -30.96 -7.98 -1.16
N ALA A 246 -29.87 -7.85 -0.42
CA ALA A 246 -28.79 -6.89 -0.66
C ALA A 246 -28.08 -7.15 -2.00
N PHE A 247 -27.66 -8.39 -2.29
CA PHE A 247 -26.93 -8.73 -3.50
C PHE A 247 -27.76 -8.48 -4.77
N VAL A 248 -29.03 -8.92 -4.77
CA VAL A 248 -29.93 -8.74 -5.91
C VAL A 248 -30.20 -7.25 -6.16
N THR A 249 -30.37 -6.47 -5.10
CA THR A 249 -30.56 -5.01 -5.22
C THR A 249 -29.31 -4.33 -5.76
N PHE A 250 -28.13 -4.69 -5.28
CA PHE A 250 -26.86 -4.22 -5.84
C PHE A 250 -26.74 -4.55 -7.33
N TRP A 251 -27.02 -5.80 -7.71
CA TRP A 251 -26.96 -6.22 -9.11
C TRP A 251 -27.94 -5.46 -10.01
N ARG A 252 -29.15 -5.18 -9.50
CA ARG A 252 -30.14 -4.34 -10.19
C ARG A 252 -29.64 -2.91 -10.41
N ILE A 253 -28.92 -2.34 -9.45
CA ILE A 253 -28.30 -1.02 -9.61
C ILE A 253 -27.28 -1.05 -10.75
N LEU A 254 -26.44 -2.10 -10.83
CA LEU A 254 -25.49 -2.25 -11.95
C LEU A 254 -26.18 -2.42 -13.31
N LEU A 255 -27.27 -3.19 -13.37
CA LEU A 255 -28.06 -3.35 -14.60
C LEU A 255 -28.71 -2.02 -15.03
N THR A 256 -29.09 -1.19 -14.06
CA THR A 256 -29.67 0.13 -14.33
C THR A 256 -28.60 1.13 -14.75
N TYR A 257 -27.44 1.12 -14.09
CA TYR A 257 -26.34 2.06 -14.29
C TYR A 257 -25.04 1.30 -14.62
N PRO A 258 -24.92 0.71 -15.82
CA PRO A 258 -23.70 -0.01 -16.22
C PRO A 258 -22.47 0.90 -16.24
N GLU A 259 -22.65 2.23 -16.29
CA GLU A 259 -21.60 3.24 -16.18
C GLU A 259 -20.78 3.10 -14.89
N ILE A 260 -21.33 2.50 -13.83
CA ILE A 260 -20.59 2.21 -12.58
C ILE A 260 -19.34 1.38 -12.87
N LEU A 261 -19.47 0.32 -13.69
CA LEU A 261 -18.35 -0.57 -14.00
C LEU A 261 -17.31 0.16 -14.86
N ALA A 262 -17.76 0.90 -15.89
CA ALA A 262 -16.87 1.68 -16.74
C ALA A 262 -16.13 2.78 -15.94
N TRP A 263 -16.80 3.38 -14.97
CA TRP A 263 -16.23 4.39 -14.09
C TRP A 263 -15.21 3.81 -13.10
N GLN A 264 -15.47 2.61 -12.54
CA GLN A 264 -14.48 1.88 -11.74
C GLN A 264 -13.21 1.61 -12.57
N THR A 265 -13.36 1.15 -13.81
CA THR A 265 -12.22 0.96 -14.73
C THR A 265 -11.50 2.28 -15.03
N LEU A 266 -12.24 3.38 -15.25
CA LEU A 266 -11.63 4.70 -15.44
C LEU A 266 -10.78 5.10 -14.24
N TRP A 267 -11.30 4.93 -13.02
CA TRP A 267 -10.57 5.29 -11.80
C TRP A 267 -9.27 4.47 -11.67
N THR A 268 -9.35 3.15 -11.84
CA THR A 268 -8.18 2.26 -11.80
C THR A 268 -7.14 2.60 -12.87
N GLU A 269 -7.58 2.86 -14.10
CA GLU A 269 -6.67 3.30 -15.18
C GLU A 269 -6.04 4.67 -14.92
N SER A 270 -6.69 5.53 -14.15
CA SER A 270 -6.13 6.84 -13.80
C SER A 270 -4.93 6.71 -12.87
N GLN A 271 -5.00 5.77 -11.92
CA GLN A 271 -3.84 5.40 -11.09
C GLN A 271 -2.70 4.83 -11.95
N ARG A 272 -3.01 3.87 -12.83
CA ARG A 272 -2.00 3.28 -13.75
C ARG A 272 -1.39 4.32 -14.68
N GLN A 273 -2.17 5.32 -15.12
CA GLN A 273 -1.63 6.40 -15.93
C GLN A 273 -0.58 7.21 -15.16
N LEU A 274 -0.80 7.51 -13.88
CA LEU A 274 0.24 8.16 -13.06
C LEU A 274 1.50 7.28 -12.98
N TYR A 275 1.36 5.95 -12.88
CA TYR A 275 2.51 5.05 -12.84
C TYR A 275 3.28 5.08 -14.16
N ARG A 276 2.58 5.09 -15.31
CA ARG A 276 3.20 5.26 -16.63
C ARG A 276 3.94 6.58 -16.74
N ASP A 277 3.37 7.67 -16.22
CA ASP A 277 4.02 8.98 -16.22
C ASP A 277 5.30 8.97 -15.36
N ILE A 278 5.22 8.41 -14.15
CA ILE A 278 6.37 8.24 -13.25
C ILE A 278 7.47 7.40 -13.92
N TYR A 279 7.09 6.26 -14.51
CA TYR A 279 8.02 5.38 -15.22
C TYR A 279 8.70 6.11 -16.38
N GLY A 280 7.92 6.80 -17.21
CA GLY A 280 8.43 7.56 -18.35
C GLY A 280 9.38 8.68 -17.94
N ALA A 281 9.03 9.46 -16.91
CA ALA A 281 9.87 10.54 -16.40
C ALA A 281 11.18 9.99 -15.81
N ALA A 282 11.11 8.94 -14.99
CA ALA A 282 12.28 8.31 -14.39
C ALA A 282 13.23 7.76 -15.46
N LYS A 283 12.72 7.00 -16.44
CA LYS A 283 13.52 6.44 -17.53
C LYS A 283 14.08 7.50 -18.48
N ALA A 284 13.41 8.64 -18.63
CA ALA A 284 13.93 9.77 -19.39
C ALA A 284 15.10 10.46 -18.68
N GLY A 285 15.05 10.59 -17.35
CA GLY A 285 16.12 11.18 -16.55
C GLY A 285 17.31 10.25 -16.32
N ALA A 286 17.05 8.95 -16.09
CA ALA A 286 18.06 7.92 -15.87
C ALA A 286 17.56 6.56 -16.43
N PRO A 287 17.95 6.15 -17.65
CA PRO A 287 17.41 4.93 -18.29
C PRO A 287 17.59 3.64 -17.49
N GLU A 288 18.66 3.55 -16.71
CA GLU A 288 19.02 2.36 -15.92
C GLU A 288 18.34 2.33 -14.54
N ILE A 289 17.68 3.42 -14.10
CA ILE A 289 17.03 3.44 -12.78
C ILE A 289 15.88 2.44 -12.75
N GLU A 290 15.82 1.58 -11.73
CA GLU A 290 14.70 0.65 -11.59
C GLU A 290 13.46 1.38 -11.07
N VAL A 291 12.28 1.06 -11.60
CA VAL A 291 11.01 1.64 -11.18
C VAL A 291 10.04 0.52 -10.87
N GLY A 292 9.41 0.60 -9.70
CA GLY A 292 8.43 -0.42 -9.31
C GLY A 292 7.31 0.07 -8.42
N TRP A 293 6.29 -0.79 -8.33
CA TRP A 293 4.99 -0.44 -7.76
C TRP A 293 4.66 -1.34 -6.59
N HIS A 294 4.12 -0.72 -5.55
CA HIS A 294 3.44 -1.44 -4.49
C HIS A 294 2.03 -1.87 -4.92
N VAL A 295 1.73 -3.15 -4.82
CA VAL A 295 0.38 -3.68 -4.98
C VAL A 295 -0.20 -4.00 -3.61
N TYR A 296 -1.23 -3.25 -3.26
CA TYR A 296 -1.92 -3.29 -1.99
C TYR A 296 -2.44 -4.71 -1.61
N HIS A 297 -2.35 -5.08 -0.32
CA HIS A 297 -2.71 -6.39 0.22
C HIS A 297 -4.12 -6.88 -0.15
N ASN A 298 -5.04 -5.97 -0.44
CA ASN A 298 -6.38 -6.31 -0.87
C ASN A 298 -6.41 -7.17 -2.16
N ILE A 299 -5.29 -7.27 -2.89
CA ILE A 299 -5.07 -8.25 -3.97
C ILE A 299 -5.29 -9.69 -3.49
N SER A 300 -5.03 -9.99 -2.22
CA SER A 300 -5.19 -11.29 -1.59
C SER A 300 -6.55 -11.50 -0.94
N PHE A 301 -7.36 -10.44 -0.81
CA PHE A 301 -8.63 -10.50 -0.08
C PHE A 301 -9.85 -10.33 -0.97
N SER A 302 -9.74 -9.52 -2.03
CA SER A 302 -10.88 -9.12 -2.84
C SER A 302 -10.71 -9.62 -4.28
N PRO A 303 -11.58 -10.51 -4.78
CA PRO A 303 -11.54 -10.90 -6.19
C PRO A 303 -11.84 -9.72 -7.12
N PHE A 304 -12.59 -8.72 -6.63
CA PHE A 304 -12.91 -7.49 -7.36
C PHE A 304 -11.69 -6.59 -7.50
N TYR A 305 -10.96 -6.34 -6.41
CA TYR A 305 -9.71 -5.59 -6.49
C TYR A 305 -8.62 -6.35 -7.26
N ARG A 306 -8.57 -7.67 -7.12
CA ARG A 306 -7.67 -8.52 -7.92
C ARG A 306 -7.93 -8.38 -9.42
N ALA A 307 -9.19 -8.26 -9.85
CA ALA A 307 -9.52 -7.97 -11.24
C ALA A 307 -9.04 -6.57 -11.69
N ASP A 308 -9.07 -5.59 -10.78
CA ASP A 308 -8.56 -4.23 -11.03
C ASP A 308 -7.03 -4.12 -11.04
N GLN A 309 -6.27 -5.13 -10.64
CA GLN A 309 -4.81 -5.08 -10.56
C GLN A 309 -4.20 -6.19 -11.42
N ASN A 310 -4.30 -6.01 -12.74
CA ASN A 310 -3.78 -6.95 -13.71
C ASN A 310 -2.26 -6.82 -13.84
N TYR A 311 -1.52 -7.83 -13.38
CA TYR A 311 -0.06 -7.87 -13.47
C TYR A 311 0.46 -7.79 -14.90
N GLU A 312 -0.22 -8.37 -15.88
CA GLU A 312 0.23 -8.32 -17.28
C GLU A 312 0.25 -6.88 -17.79
N GLU A 313 -0.76 -6.09 -17.42
CA GLU A 313 -0.84 -4.68 -17.78
C GLU A 313 0.21 -3.86 -17.03
N MET A 314 0.34 -4.07 -15.72
CA MET A 314 1.32 -3.36 -14.90
C MET A 314 2.75 -3.60 -15.35
N ALA A 315 3.08 -4.84 -15.75
CA ALA A 315 4.43 -5.21 -16.19
C ALA A 315 4.92 -4.43 -17.43
N LYS A 316 4.04 -3.78 -18.19
CA LYS A 316 4.42 -2.94 -19.35
C LYS A 316 5.15 -1.66 -18.96
N PHE A 317 5.07 -1.27 -17.69
CA PHE A 317 5.68 -0.06 -17.14
C PHE A 317 6.29 -0.36 -15.77
N SER A 318 6.91 -1.53 -15.59
CA SER A 318 7.52 -1.94 -14.32
C SER A 318 8.86 -2.61 -14.59
N ASP A 319 9.90 -2.23 -13.84
CA ASP A 319 11.08 -3.09 -13.70
C ASP A 319 10.85 -4.14 -12.61
N PHE A 320 10.13 -3.77 -11.55
CA PHE A 320 9.68 -4.68 -10.50
C PHE A 320 8.28 -4.34 -9.97
N ILE A 321 7.63 -5.32 -9.33
CA ILE A 321 6.37 -5.14 -8.62
C ILE A 321 6.53 -5.69 -7.20
N LYS A 322 6.36 -4.83 -6.20
CA LYS A 322 6.28 -5.20 -4.79
C LYS A 322 4.85 -5.61 -4.46
N VAL A 323 4.56 -6.90 -4.43
CA VAL A 323 3.23 -7.41 -4.07
C VAL A 323 3.14 -7.58 -2.56
N VAL A 324 2.13 -7.03 -1.91
CA VAL A 324 1.91 -7.28 -0.49
C VAL A 324 1.40 -8.70 -0.26
N ILE A 325 2.25 -9.53 0.34
CA ILE A 325 1.96 -10.93 0.65
C ILE A 325 2.29 -11.14 2.15
N TYR A 326 1.72 -10.28 2.99
CA TYR A 326 1.98 -10.25 4.44
C TYR A 326 1.22 -11.40 5.12
N ASN A 327 1.85 -12.54 5.34
CA ASN A 327 1.17 -13.73 5.84
C ASN A 327 0.67 -13.58 7.29
N ASN A 328 1.43 -12.98 8.20
CA ASN A 328 1.02 -12.83 9.61
C ASN A 328 -0.23 -11.94 9.73
N CYS A 329 -0.17 -10.67 9.34
CA CYS A 329 -1.30 -9.75 9.44
C CYS A 329 -2.46 -10.05 8.45
N ALA A 330 -2.26 -10.93 7.46
CA ALA A 330 -3.34 -11.35 6.55
C ALA A 330 -4.52 -11.98 7.30
N GLY A 331 -4.28 -12.79 8.34
CA GLY A 331 -5.35 -13.48 9.06
C GLY A 331 -6.38 -12.50 9.67
N PRO A 332 -5.97 -11.65 10.62
CA PRO A 332 -6.84 -10.61 11.19
C PRO A 332 -7.47 -9.65 10.17
N ARG A 333 -6.71 -9.24 9.14
CA ARG A 333 -7.21 -8.35 8.07
C ARG A 333 -8.26 -9.02 7.21
N PHE A 334 -8.04 -10.27 6.79
CA PHE A 334 -8.99 -11.00 5.97
C PHE A 334 -10.25 -11.37 6.76
N TYR A 335 -10.10 -11.73 8.04
CA TYR A 335 -11.23 -11.91 8.95
C TYR A 335 -12.13 -10.67 8.99
N THR A 336 -11.52 -9.49 9.21
CA THR A 336 -12.26 -8.21 9.22
C THR A 336 -12.85 -7.89 7.84
N TRP A 337 -12.13 -8.19 6.75
CA TRP A 337 -12.59 -7.95 5.38
C TRP A 337 -13.84 -8.78 5.04
N VAL A 338 -13.86 -10.08 5.38
CA VAL A 338 -15.02 -10.96 5.17
C VAL A 338 -16.23 -10.44 5.97
N LYS A 339 -16.01 -10.05 7.24
CA LYS A 339 -17.07 -9.42 8.04
C LYS A 339 -17.64 -8.16 7.37
N ASN A 340 -16.78 -7.32 6.81
CA ASN A 340 -17.20 -6.05 6.20
C ASN A 340 -17.94 -6.25 4.87
N ILE A 341 -17.56 -7.25 4.05
CA ILE A 341 -18.29 -7.55 2.81
C ILE A 341 -19.64 -8.21 3.11
N CYS A 342 -19.76 -8.98 4.21
CA CYS A 342 -21.03 -9.47 4.74
C CYS A 342 -21.87 -8.34 5.41
N ALA A 343 -21.31 -7.16 5.64
CA ALA A 343 -22.08 -5.98 6.03
C ALA A 343 -22.55 -5.13 4.82
N GLY A 344 -22.17 -5.53 3.60
CA GLY A 344 -22.47 -4.83 2.35
C GLY A 344 -22.99 -5.79 1.28
N LEU A 345 -22.16 -6.10 0.28
CA LEU A 345 -22.53 -6.91 -0.88
C LEU A 345 -23.19 -8.25 -0.53
N PHE A 346 -22.67 -8.94 0.49
CA PHE A 346 -23.15 -10.26 0.91
C PHE A 346 -23.94 -10.20 2.21
N ALA A 347 -24.66 -9.11 2.48
CA ALA A 347 -25.44 -8.96 3.70
C ALA A 347 -26.64 -9.91 3.85
N ASP A 348 -26.88 -10.75 2.83
CA ASP A 348 -27.86 -11.83 2.83
C ASP A 348 -27.28 -13.18 3.29
N ALA A 349 -25.97 -13.24 3.58
CA ALA A 349 -25.25 -14.43 4.00
C ALA A 349 -24.34 -14.15 5.21
N GLU A 350 -23.93 -15.20 5.90
CA GLU A 350 -23.02 -15.09 7.03
C GLU A 350 -21.56 -15.32 6.60
N PRO A 351 -20.57 -14.86 7.40
CA PRO A 351 -19.17 -15.09 7.12
C PRO A 351 -18.80 -16.57 6.89
N GLU A 352 -19.45 -17.52 7.57
CA GLU A 352 -19.18 -18.95 7.39
C GLU A 352 -19.56 -19.47 5.98
N ASP A 353 -20.51 -18.81 5.30
CA ASP A 353 -20.89 -19.11 3.91
C ASP A 353 -19.98 -18.41 2.90
N VAL A 354 -19.65 -17.14 3.18
CA VAL A 354 -18.90 -16.27 2.26
C VAL A 354 -17.42 -16.60 2.26
N TYR A 355 -16.81 -16.90 3.40
CA TYR A 355 -15.38 -17.17 3.52
C TYR A 355 -14.92 -18.34 2.62
N PRO A 356 -15.55 -19.53 2.65
CA PRO A 356 -15.16 -20.63 1.76
C PRO A 356 -15.33 -20.30 0.28
N LEU A 357 -16.31 -19.48 -0.08
CA LEU A 357 -16.47 -18.99 -1.45
C LEU A 357 -15.31 -18.07 -1.85
N MET A 358 -14.92 -17.14 -0.97
CA MET A 358 -13.79 -16.23 -1.23
C MET A 358 -12.47 -16.99 -1.41
N LEU A 359 -12.19 -17.98 -0.56
CA LEU A 359 -11.02 -18.85 -0.73
C LEU A 359 -11.01 -19.52 -2.11
N LYS A 360 -12.14 -20.07 -2.56
CA LYS A 360 -12.24 -20.70 -3.89
C LYS A 360 -12.02 -19.71 -5.04
N LEU A 361 -12.65 -18.53 -4.98
CA LEU A 361 -12.50 -17.49 -6.02
C LEU A 361 -11.07 -16.95 -6.08
N LEU A 362 -10.40 -16.86 -4.92
CA LEU A 362 -9.02 -16.38 -4.80
C LEU A 362 -7.99 -17.50 -4.95
N GLN A 363 -8.42 -18.76 -5.03
CA GLN A 363 -7.56 -19.95 -5.10
C GLN A 363 -6.62 -20.07 -3.88
N LEU A 364 -7.16 -19.72 -2.71
CA LEU A 364 -6.49 -19.80 -1.41
C LEU A 364 -6.93 -21.04 -0.65
N ASP A 365 -6.09 -21.47 0.28
CA ASP A 365 -6.32 -22.63 1.16
C ASP A 365 -5.70 -22.27 2.50
N GLU A 366 -6.53 -21.83 3.43
CA GLU A 366 -6.14 -21.28 4.73
C GLU A 366 -7.05 -21.84 5.82
N GLY A 367 -6.66 -21.64 7.08
CA GLY A 367 -7.33 -22.23 8.24
C GLY A 367 -8.81 -21.85 8.40
N ALA A 368 -9.43 -22.40 9.45
CA ALA A 368 -10.82 -22.06 9.80
C ALA A 368 -10.99 -20.55 10.02
N TYR A 369 -12.11 -20.00 9.54
CA TYR A 369 -12.38 -18.55 9.55
C TYR A 369 -12.19 -17.92 10.94
N GLU A 370 -12.72 -18.54 11.98
CA GLU A 370 -12.71 -18.03 13.35
C GLU A 370 -11.33 -18.09 14.01
N LYS A 371 -10.40 -18.85 13.42
CA LYS A 371 -9.02 -19.02 13.90
C LYS A 371 -8.02 -18.17 13.13
N LEU A 372 -8.39 -17.62 11.98
CA LEU A 372 -7.51 -16.75 11.18
C LEU A 372 -6.85 -15.63 11.99
N PRO A 373 -7.55 -14.93 12.91
CA PRO A 373 -6.91 -13.88 13.69
C PRO A 373 -5.76 -14.38 14.58
N GLN A 374 -5.81 -15.64 15.03
CA GLN A 374 -4.79 -16.27 15.87
C GLN A 374 -3.67 -16.92 15.05
N THR A 375 -3.98 -17.44 13.86
CA THR A 375 -3.03 -18.24 13.07
C THR A 375 -2.31 -17.44 12.00
N GLY A 376 -2.88 -16.32 11.53
CA GLY A 376 -2.41 -15.70 10.30
C GLY A 376 -2.68 -16.58 9.08
N PHE A 377 -2.07 -16.23 7.95
CA PHE A 377 -1.99 -17.08 6.76
C PHE A 377 -0.69 -17.91 6.75
N SER A 378 -0.73 -19.02 6.04
CA SER A 378 0.39 -19.96 5.90
C SER A 378 1.58 -19.39 5.11
N ALA A 379 2.76 -20.00 5.25
CA ALA A 379 3.88 -19.75 4.35
C ALA A 379 3.57 -20.21 2.91
N ASP A 380 2.76 -21.26 2.75
CA ASP A 380 2.33 -21.75 1.43
C ASP A 380 1.47 -20.71 0.68
N TYR A 381 0.70 -19.86 1.39
CA TYR A 381 0.09 -18.68 0.78
C TYR A 381 1.13 -17.76 0.14
N VAL A 382 2.26 -17.54 0.82
CA VAL A 382 3.35 -16.72 0.28
C VAL A 382 3.87 -17.31 -1.02
N ARG A 383 4.13 -18.62 -1.03
CA ARG A 383 4.56 -19.35 -2.23
C ARG A 383 3.55 -19.22 -3.37
N ARG A 384 2.28 -19.53 -3.13
CA ARG A 384 1.21 -19.53 -4.16
C ARG A 384 0.94 -18.15 -4.73
N GLU A 385 0.83 -17.12 -3.89
CA GLU A 385 0.60 -15.76 -4.36
C GLU A 385 1.81 -15.20 -5.11
N THR A 386 3.02 -15.57 -4.69
CA THR A 386 4.24 -15.24 -5.43
C THR A 386 4.25 -15.90 -6.81
N GLU A 387 3.99 -17.21 -6.86
CA GLU A 387 3.92 -17.96 -8.12
C GLU A 387 2.86 -17.36 -9.07
N ARG A 388 1.70 -16.98 -8.53
CA ARG A 388 0.64 -16.29 -9.29
C ARG A 388 1.14 -14.96 -9.87
N ALA A 389 1.84 -14.16 -9.08
CA ALA A 389 2.38 -12.88 -9.52
C ALA A 389 3.47 -13.06 -10.59
N VAL A 390 4.40 -14.00 -10.40
CA VAL A 390 5.47 -14.34 -11.35
C VAL A 390 4.89 -14.79 -12.68
N ARG A 391 3.88 -15.68 -12.66
CA ARG A 391 3.15 -16.07 -13.87
C ARG A 391 2.43 -14.88 -14.52
N GLY A 392 1.81 -14.03 -13.72
CA GLY A 392 1.04 -12.87 -14.19
C GLY A 392 1.87 -11.81 -14.92
N VAL A 393 3.12 -11.60 -14.54
CA VAL A 393 4.03 -10.67 -15.24
C VAL A 393 4.72 -11.29 -16.45
N ALA A 394 4.62 -12.61 -16.64
CA ALA A 394 5.18 -13.34 -17.78
C ALA A 394 6.65 -12.99 -18.09
N GLY A 395 7.47 -12.83 -17.04
CA GLY A 395 8.90 -12.52 -17.14
C GLY A 395 9.25 -11.08 -17.55
N ARG A 396 8.26 -10.17 -17.65
CA ARG A 396 8.50 -8.77 -18.05
C ARG A 396 8.94 -7.85 -16.92
N ALA A 397 8.69 -8.24 -15.67
CA ALA A 397 9.08 -7.50 -14.47
C ALA A 397 9.48 -8.48 -13.37
N ALA A 398 10.35 -8.06 -12.46
CA ALA A 398 10.65 -8.80 -11.24
C ALA A 398 9.47 -8.75 -10.25
N ILE A 399 9.27 -9.81 -9.48
CA ILE A 399 8.31 -9.83 -8.38
C ILE A 399 9.07 -9.85 -7.07
N TYR A 400 8.76 -8.88 -6.22
CA TYR A 400 9.27 -8.80 -4.85
C TYR A 400 8.11 -8.95 -3.85
N PRO A 401 7.85 -10.16 -3.33
CA PRO A 401 6.88 -10.36 -2.26
C PRO A 401 7.25 -9.51 -1.04
N GLY A 402 6.31 -8.71 -0.57
CA GLY A 402 6.41 -8.05 0.71
C GLY A 402 6.17 -9.08 1.81
N ILE A 403 7.15 -9.31 2.67
CA ILE A 403 7.09 -10.26 3.78
C ILE A 403 6.80 -9.50 5.07
N ASP A 404 5.81 -9.96 5.83
CA ASP A 404 5.45 -9.41 7.13
C ASP A 404 6.50 -9.74 8.18
N ILE A 405 7.02 -8.72 8.87
CA ILE A 405 7.79 -8.85 10.09
C ILE A 405 7.23 -7.85 11.10
N ASP A 406 6.52 -8.39 12.10
CA ASP A 406 5.96 -7.66 13.24
C ASP A 406 5.07 -6.47 12.84
N ILE A 407 4.41 -6.53 11.68
CA ILE A 407 3.38 -5.53 11.33
C ILE A 407 2.30 -5.60 12.42
N PRO A 408 1.91 -4.45 13.01
CA PRO A 408 0.87 -4.43 14.03
C PRO A 408 -0.42 -5.13 13.59
N VAL A 409 -0.92 -6.01 14.46
CA VAL A 409 -2.19 -6.74 14.31
C VAL A 409 -3.15 -6.42 15.46
N GLY A 410 -4.44 -6.45 15.16
CA GLY A 410 -5.52 -6.08 16.06
C GLY A 410 -5.69 -4.57 16.20
N GLN A 411 -6.55 -4.16 17.13
CA GLN A 411 -6.59 -2.78 17.62
C GLN A 411 -5.52 -2.58 18.70
N PRO A 412 -4.92 -1.37 18.80
CA PRO A 412 -3.96 -1.09 19.84
C PRO A 412 -4.57 -1.32 21.23
N SER A 413 -3.75 -1.75 22.19
CA SER A 413 -4.19 -1.98 23.57
C SER A 413 -4.68 -0.68 24.21
N GLU A 414 -4.04 0.43 23.87
CA GLU A 414 -4.37 1.77 24.32
C GLU A 414 -4.38 2.75 23.15
N ASN A 415 -5.36 3.64 23.12
CA ASN A 415 -5.42 4.70 22.12
C ASN A 415 -4.66 5.94 22.62
N LEU A 416 -3.35 5.99 22.33
CA LEU A 416 -2.47 7.06 22.82
C LEU A 416 -2.55 8.35 22.00
N GLU A 417 -2.98 8.29 20.73
CA GLU A 417 -3.32 9.46 19.94
C GLU A 417 -4.26 9.11 18.77
N PRO A 418 -5.03 10.08 18.22
CA PRO A 418 -5.91 9.83 17.10
C PRO A 418 -5.16 9.31 15.87
N SER A 419 -5.81 8.43 15.09
CA SER A 419 -5.27 8.00 13.79
C SER A 419 -4.91 9.20 12.91
N THR A 420 -3.72 9.13 12.31
CA THR A 420 -3.26 10.09 11.30
C THR A 420 -3.87 9.83 9.92
N HIS A 421 -4.57 8.71 9.74
CA HIS A 421 -5.22 8.36 8.48
C HIS A 421 -6.71 8.69 8.51
N VAL A 422 -7.19 9.28 7.42
CA VAL A 422 -8.61 9.54 7.18
C VAL A 422 -9.18 8.46 6.27
N GLY A 423 -9.68 7.39 6.88
CA GLY A 423 -10.32 6.27 6.19
C GLY A 423 -10.15 4.94 6.94
N LYS A 424 -10.80 3.89 6.43
CA LYS A 424 -10.73 2.51 6.97
C LYS A 424 -9.96 1.54 6.07
N ALA A 425 -9.02 2.03 5.24
CA ALA A 425 -8.17 1.14 4.46
C ALA A 425 -7.40 0.19 5.40
N ASN A 426 -7.33 -1.11 5.09
CA ASN A 426 -6.66 -2.12 5.91
C ASN A 426 -7.13 -2.27 7.37
N TRP A 427 -8.31 -1.75 7.73
CA TRP A 427 -8.69 -1.74 9.13
C TRP A 427 -8.81 -3.16 9.69
N ASP A 428 -7.97 -3.47 10.66
CA ASP A 428 -8.08 -4.65 11.50
C ASP A 428 -8.92 -4.28 12.72
N THR A 429 -10.07 -4.92 12.88
CA THR A 429 -10.96 -4.67 14.02
C THR A 429 -10.79 -5.67 15.16
N THR A 430 -9.91 -6.66 15.01
CA THR A 430 -9.75 -7.78 15.94
C THR A 430 -9.08 -7.36 17.25
N ARG A 431 -9.27 -8.16 18.30
CA ARG A 431 -8.74 -7.95 19.65
C ARG A 431 -8.47 -9.29 20.32
N GLY A 432 -7.62 -9.28 21.35
CA GLY A 432 -7.30 -10.46 22.15
C GLY A 432 -5.99 -11.10 21.73
N ASP A 433 -5.89 -12.42 21.92
CA ASP A 433 -4.73 -13.20 21.48
C ASP A 433 -4.78 -13.33 19.96
N LEU A 434 -3.79 -12.72 19.29
CA LEU A 434 -3.66 -12.66 17.84
C LEU A 434 -2.32 -13.26 17.42
N THR A 435 -2.22 -13.56 16.13
CA THR A 435 -1.00 -14.09 15.50
C THR A 435 0.21 -13.18 15.72
N GLN A 436 1.38 -13.79 15.82
CA GLN A 436 2.65 -13.11 16.08
C GLN A 436 3.73 -13.70 15.18
N CYS A 437 4.62 -12.84 14.70
CA CYS A 437 5.80 -13.31 13.98
C CYS A 437 6.76 -14.01 14.94
N SER A 438 7.40 -15.07 14.44
CA SER A 438 8.57 -15.68 15.03
C SER A 438 9.70 -15.71 14.01
N ARG A 439 10.93 -15.87 14.48
CA ARG A 439 12.10 -16.10 13.62
C ARG A 439 11.87 -17.22 12.60
N GLU A 440 11.25 -18.32 13.03
CA GLU A 440 10.90 -19.44 12.14
C GLU A 440 9.82 -19.06 11.12
N SER A 441 8.74 -18.39 11.54
CA SER A 441 7.67 -18.02 10.60
C SER A 441 8.15 -17.05 9.53
N VAL A 442 9.05 -16.12 9.87
CA VAL A 442 9.67 -15.19 8.91
C VAL A 442 10.60 -15.94 7.96
N ARG A 443 11.45 -16.85 8.48
CA ARG A 443 12.32 -17.69 7.65
C ARG A 443 11.51 -18.46 6.62
N ASP A 444 10.45 -19.15 7.07
CA ASP A 444 9.64 -20.00 6.20
C ASP A 444 8.88 -19.18 5.16
N ALA A 445 8.40 -17.98 5.50
CA ALA A 445 7.77 -17.07 4.54
C ALA A 445 8.75 -16.58 3.46
N VAL A 446 9.99 -16.24 3.84
CA VAL A 446 11.03 -15.83 2.88
C VAL A 446 11.41 -17.00 1.96
N LEU A 447 11.63 -18.20 2.50
CA LEU A 447 11.90 -19.40 1.69
C LEU A 447 10.75 -19.70 0.73
N ALA A 448 9.50 -19.62 1.20
CA ALA A 448 8.30 -19.85 0.40
C ALA A 448 8.18 -18.83 -0.76
N ALA A 449 8.53 -17.57 -0.55
CA ALA A 449 8.58 -16.58 -1.63
C ALA A 449 9.57 -17.00 -2.74
N PHE A 450 10.77 -17.42 -2.38
CA PHE A 450 11.76 -17.88 -3.36
C PHE A 450 11.35 -19.19 -4.05
N GLU A 451 10.75 -20.14 -3.32
CA GLU A 451 10.16 -21.35 -3.91
C GLU A 451 9.05 -21.01 -4.93
N GLY A 452 8.29 -19.94 -4.69
CA GLY A 452 7.31 -19.39 -5.62
C GLY A 452 7.90 -18.70 -6.85
N GLY A 453 9.23 -18.60 -6.96
CA GLY A 453 9.95 -18.04 -8.09
C GLY A 453 10.20 -16.53 -8.01
N ALA A 454 10.14 -15.92 -6.82
CA ALA A 454 10.49 -14.53 -6.63
C ALA A 454 11.94 -14.24 -7.04
N GLN A 455 12.17 -13.06 -7.64
CA GLN A 455 13.51 -12.55 -7.94
C GLN A 455 14.14 -11.79 -6.76
N GLY A 456 13.36 -11.55 -5.71
CA GLY A 456 13.76 -10.89 -4.48
C GLY A 456 12.59 -10.79 -3.51
N VAL A 457 12.82 -10.27 -2.31
CA VAL A 457 11.80 -10.03 -1.29
C VAL A 457 11.95 -8.63 -0.70
N VAL A 458 10.86 -8.09 -0.14
CA VAL A 458 10.92 -6.85 0.64
C VAL A 458 10.40 -7.10 2.06
N LEU A 459 11.31 -7.06 3.03
CA LEU A 459 11.01 -7.14 4.45
C LEU A 459 10.19 -5.90 4.84
N SER A 460 8.96 -6.15 5.29
CA SER A 460 7.91 -5.16 5.46
C SER A 460 7.32 -5.26 6.88
N ARG A 461 6.77 -4.20 7.45
CA ARG A 461 6.49 -2.92 6.77
C ARG A 461 7.52 -1.84 7.04
N LYS A 462 8.18 -1.82 8.20
CA LYS A 462 9.36 -0.97 8.40
C LYS A 462 10.23 -1.52 9.53
N TYR A 463 11.53 -1.30 9.43
CA TYR A 463 12.49 -1.78 10.42
C TYR A 463 12.15 -1.35 11.86
N SER A 464 11.62 -0.14 12.08
CA SER A 464 11.23 0.34 13.42
C SER A 464 10.01 -0.36 14.06
N GLU A 465 9.43 -1.37 13.39
CA GLU A 465 8.39 -2.25 13.94
C GLU A 465 8.94 -3.63 14.29
N MET A 466 10.07 -4.01 13.71
CA MET A 466 10.58 -5.38 13.70
C MET A 466 11.31 -5.70 15.00
N ARG A 467 11.20 -6.94 15.47
CA ARG A 467 12.13 -7.47 16.47
C ARG A 467 13.38 -7.99 15.75
N LEU A 468 14.57 -7.77 16.31
CA LEU A 468 15.81 -8.20 15.69
C LEU A 468 15.92 -9.73 15.55
N ASP A 469 15.32 -10.49 16.48
CA ASP A 469 15.26 -11.95 16.36
C ASP A 469 14.36 -12.41 15.19
N ASN A 470 13.22 -11.75 14.99
CA ASN A 470 12.34 -12.04 13.85
C ASN A 470 12.98 -11.62 12.52
N LEU A 471 13.66 -10.47 12.47
CA LEU A 471 14.48 -10.05 11.33
C LEU A 471 15.58 -11.09 11.01
N SER A 472 16.17 -11.71 12.04
CA SER A 472 17.17 -12.77 11.85
C SER A 472 16.62 -13.99 11.11
N GLY A 473 15.30 -14.21 11.13
CA GLY A 473 14.64 -15.25 10.35
C GLY A 473 14.78 -15.05 8.86
N ALA A 474 14.73 -13.80 8.38
CA ALA A 474 14.99 -13.49 6.98
C ALA A 474 16.44 -13.80 6.59
N GLY A 475 17.42 -13.42 7.42
CA GLY A 475 18.81 -13.76 7.15
C GLY A 475 19.11 -15.25 7.22
N ASP A 476 18.42 -16.00 8.09
CA ASP A 476 18.50 -17.47 8.10
C ASP A 476 18.03 -18.08 6.77
N ALA A 477 16.92 -17.57 6.23
CA ALA A 477 16.41 -18.00 4.94
C ALA A 477 17.41 -17.71 3.81
N VAL A 478 17.97 -16.49 3.76
CA VAL A 478 18.96 -16.09 2.75
C VAL A 478 20.18 -17.01 2.79
N ARG A 479 20.76 -17.24 3.98
CA ARG A 479 21.90 -18.15 4.14
C ARG A 479 21.58 -19.59 3.75
N ALA A 480 20.34 -20.03 3.91
CA ALA A 480 19.91 -21.37 3.51
C ALA A 480 19.74 -21.52 1.99
N LEU A 481 19.56 -20.42 1.24
CA LEU A 481 19.51 -20.43 -0.24
C LEU A 481 20.91 -20.52 -0.86
N ASP A 482 21.93 -20.04 -0.15
CA ASP A 482 23.33 -20.07 -0.58
C ASP A 482 24.05 -21.40 -0.24
N ALA A 483 23.44 -22.24 0.60
CA ALA A 483 23.96 -23.53 1.06
C ALA A 483 23.53 -24.68 0.14
#